data_AF-A0A9W5VVW9-F1
#
_entry.id   AF-A0A9W5VVW9-F1
#
_cell.length_a   1.000
_cell.length_b   1.000
_cell.length_c   1.000
_cell.angle_alpha   90.00
_cell.angle_beta   90.00
_cell.angle_gamma   90.00
#
_symmetry.space_group_name_H-M   'P 1'
#
loop_
_entity.id
_entity.type
_entity.pdbx_description
1 polymer ?
#
loop_
_entity_poly.entity_id
_entity_poly.type
_entity_poly.pdbx_seq_one_letter_code
_entity_poly.pdbx_strand_id
1 'polypeptide(L)' 'MCSPIRCAKCGKTTWTGCGQHVNEVKAMVADSDWCTCNEN' A
#
# COMPACT_ATOMS: atom_id res chain seq x y z
N MET A 1 8.79 1.77 9.14
CA MET A 1 9.03 2.92 8.24
C MET A 1 8.35 2.54 6.94
N CYS A 2 7.27 3.24 6.57
CA CYS A 2 6.48 2.92 5.39
C CYS A 2 7.36 3.08 4.15
N SER A 3 7.52 2.01 3.38
CA SER A 3 8.20 2.07 2.09
C SER A 3 7.25 1.62 0.98
N PRO A 4 7.13 2.39 -0.12
CA PRO A 4 6.36 1.98 -1.27
C PRO A 4 7.11 0.87 -1.99
N ILE A 5 6.45 -0.25 -2.20
CA ILE A 5 6.95 -1.40 -2.96
C ILE A 5 5.92 -1.75 -4.04
N ARG A 6 6.35 -2.30 -5.18
CA ARG A 6 5.39 -2.75 -6.21
C ARG A 6 4.91 -4.15 -5.90
N CYS A 7 3.60 -4.35 -5.95
CA CYS A 7 3.01 -5.68 -5.87
C CYS A 7 3.41 -6.46 -7.12
N ALA A 8 4.02 -7.63 -6.96
CA ALA A 8 4.37 -8.51 -8.09
C ALA A 8 3.14 -9.06 -8.82
N LYS A 9 1.97 -9.02 -8.18
CA LYS A 9 0.74 -9.66 -8.66
C LYS A 9 -0.13 -8.76 -9.52
N CYS A 10 -0.36 -7.53 -9.06
CA CYS A 10 -1.14 -6.53 -9.81
C CYS A 10 -0.30 -5.38 -10.36
N GLY A 11 1.00 -5.31 -10.04
CA GLY A 11 1.88 -4.21 -10.45
C GLY A 11 1.63 -2.87 -9.74
N LYS A 12 0.62 -2.79 -8.86
CA LYS A 12 0.27 -1.58 -8.12
C LYS A 12 1.23 -1.27 -6.98
N THR A 13 1.20 -0.04 -6.50
CA THR A 13 1.96 0.40 -5.33
C THR A 13 1.33 -0.17 -4.06
N THR A 14 2.10 -0.94 -3.31
CA THR A 14 1.75 -1.39 -1.97
C THR A 14 2.75 -0.83 -0.97
N TRP A 15 2.42 -0.87 0.31
CA TRP A 15 3.23 -0.28 1.35
C TRP A 15 3.58 -1.33 2.39
N THR A 16 4.87 -1.49 2.67
CA THR A 16 5.37 -2.46 3.66
C THR A 16 5.96 -1.74 4.87
N GLY A 17 5.94 -2.40 6.03
CA GLY A 17 6.47 -1.84 7.28
C GLY A 17 5.66 -0.64 7.81
N CYS A 18 4.39 -0.57 7.42
CA CYS A 18 3.46 0.47 7.82
C CYS A 18 2.69 0.01 9.05
N GLY A 19 3.05 0.59 10.19
CA GLY A 19 2.31 0.42 11.44
C GLY A 19 1.15 1.41 11.51
N GLN A 20 1.06 2.14 12.62
CA GLN A 20 -0.03 3.12 12.83
C GLN A 20 -0.13 4.23 11.78
N HIS A 21 0.97 4.62 11.12
CA HIS A 21 0.93 5.69 10.11
C HIS A 21 0.33 5.27 8.77
N VAL A 22 0.00 3.98 8.57
CA VAL A 22 -0.60 3.53 7.30
C VAL A 22 -1.91 4.26 7.01
N ASN A 23 -2.67 4.64 8.04
CA ASN A 23 -3.92 5.39 7.88
C ASN A 23 -3.68 6.80 7.33
N GLU A 24 -2.60 7.48 7.72
CA GLU A 24 -2.25 8.79 7.20
C GLU A 24 -1.84 8.69 5.72
N VAL A 25 -1.01 7.69 5.40
CA VAL A 25 -0.64 7.40 4.00
C VAL A 25 -1.87 7.05 3.18
N LYS A 26 -2.81 6.29 3.75
CA LYS A 26 -4.06 5.91 3.07
C LYS A 26 -5.00 7.09 2.88
N ALA A 27 -4.96 8.09 3.77
CA ALA A 27 -5.69 9.34 3.60
C ALA A 27 -5.07 10.24 2.53
N MET A 28 -3.75 10.16 2.32
CA MET A 28 -3.02 10.95 1.32
C MET A 28 -2.97 10.29 -0.06
N VAL A 29 -3.03 8.96 -0.14
CA VAL A 29 -2.90 8.18 -1.38
C VAL A 29 -4.27 7.63 -1.77
N ALA A 30 -4.71 7.92 -2.99
CA ALA A 30 -5.99 7.46 -3.51
C ALA A 30 -6.09 5.93 -3.54
N ASP A 31 -7.27 5.38 -3.20
CA ASP A 31 -7.52 3.93 -3.11
C ASP A 31 -7.20 3.18 -4.42
N SER A 32 -7.24 3.86 -5.57
CA SER A 32 -6.85 3.29 -6.87
C SER A 32 -5.37 2.93 -6.98
N ASP A 33 -4.50 3.68 -6.31
CA ASP A 33 -3.05 3.44 -6.26
C ASP A 33 -2.67 2.35 -5.27
N TRP A 34 -3.56 2.04 -4.32
CA TRP A 34 -3.34 0.96 -3.36
C TRP A 34 -3.49 -0.40 -4.01
N CYS A 35 -2.53 -1.26 -3.71
CA CYS A 35 -2.68 -2.68 -3.97
C CYS A 35 -3.83 -3.26 -3.12
N THR A 36 -4.91 -3.64 -3.80
CA THR A 36 -6.06 -4.33 -3.21
C THR A 36 -5.99 -5.85 -3.38
N CYS A 37 -4.85 -6.40 -3.81
CA CYS A 37 -4.67 -7.85 -3.86
C CYS A 37 -4.75 -8.43 -2.46
N ASN A 38 -5.92 -9.00 -2.16
CA ASN A 38 -6.23 -9.71 -0.93
C ASN A 38 -5.81 -11.18 -1.16
N GLU A 39 -4.51 -11.46 -1.15
CA GLU A 39 -4.03 -12.83 -1.26
C GLU A 39 -3.31 -13.23 0.02
N ASN A 40 -4.02 -14.05 0.79
CA ASN A 40 -3.47 -14.89 1.85
C ASN A 40 -2.59 -15.99 1.26
#